data_AF-T0FT68-F1
#
_entry.id   AF-T0FT68-F1
#
_cell.length_a   1.000
_cell.length_b   1.000
_cell.length_c   1.000
_cell.angle_alpha   90.00
_cell.angle_beta   90.00
_cell.angle_gamma   90.00
#
_symmetry.space_group_name_H-M   'P 1'
#
loop_
_entity.id
_entity.type
_entity.pdbx_description
1 polymer ?
#
loop_
_entity_poly.entity_id
_entity_poly.type
_entity_poly.pdbx_seq_one_letter_code
_entity_poly.pdbx_strand_id
1 'polypeptide(L)'
;MKKIKTNGICAYCNKEIPKNSGSIKTHISKCDGKNKTKKSKSFRYMILLIEGKYNPEYWLVVKAKPDTSLKKIDSFIRDIWVECCDHLSAFAEGRNDDIKMGKKIEQVFEKGFKVDYVYDFGSSTELSLSLIDEIEDEDEKDIKIIFRNKDIDFKCSHCDNNAVMICPFCIHNESGFLCKSCIKDHECVEEEGEDLLLPIVNSPRVGECGYTGYQDKDVKRYFPKAIF
;
A
#
# COMPACT_ATOMS: atom_id res chain seq x y z
N MET A 1 -3.27 5.96 21.28
CA MET A 1 -4.06 5.24 20.26
C MET A 1 -3.88 3.74 20.44
N LYS A 2 -4.96 2.97 20.47
CA LYS A 2 -4.92 1.50 20.62
C LYS A 2 -4.26 0.92 19.36
N LYS A 3 -3.20 0.13 19.47
CA LYS A 3 -2.56 -0.52 18.30
C LYS A 3 -3.59 -1.43 17.63
N ILE A 4 -4.07 -1.04 16.45
CA ILE A 4 -4.93 -1.87 15.62
C ILE A 4 -4.09 -3.05 15.14
N LYS A 5 -4.51 -4.27 15.46
CA LYS A 5 -3.89 -5.49 14.95
C LYS A 5 -4.52 -5.78 13.59
N THR A 6 -3.76 -5.61 12.53
CA THR A 6 -4.17 -6.01 11.18
C THR A 6 -3.41 -7.25 10.72
N ASN A 7 -4.00 -7.95 9.77
CA ASN A 7 -3.39 -9.10 9.10
C ASN A 7 -3.21 -8.79 7.62
N GLY A 8 -2.32 -9.51 6.96
CA GLY A 8 -2.07 -9.39 5.53
C GLY A 8 -1.96 -10.75 4.85
N ILE A 9 -2.23 -10.77 3.55
CA ILE A 9 -2.21 -11.97 2.73
C ILE A 9 -0.87 -12.06 2.01
N CYS A 10 -0.22 -13.23 2.11
CA CYS A 10 0.99 -13.51 1.35
C CYS A 10 0.66 -13.70 -0.14
N ALA A 11 1.27 -12.90 -1.01
CA ALA A 11 1.06 -12.93 -2.45
C ALA A 11 1.52 -14.23 -3.14
N TYR A 12 2.33 -15.06 -2.46
CA TYR A 12 2.91 -16.28 -3.02
C TYR A 12 2.09 -17.54 -2.70
N CYS A 13 1.51 -17.61 -1.49
CA CYS A 13 0.84 -18.80 -0.97
C CYS A 13 -0.56 -18.52 -0.37
N ASN A 14 -1.02 -17.27 -0.41
CA ASN A 14 -2.34 -16.82 0.07
C ASN A 14 -2.62 -17.04 1.57
N LYS A 15 -1.60 -17.35 2.38
CA LYS A 15 -1.75 -17.46 3.84
C LYS A 15 -1.88 -16.07 4.48
N GLU A 16 -2.81 -15.95 5.41
CA GLU A 16 -3.01 -14.78 6.27
C GLU A 16 -1.98 -14.75 7.39
N ILE A 17 -1.28 -13.62 7.55
CA ILE A 17 -0.20 -13.42 8.52
C ILE A 17 -0.41 -12.11 9.29
N PRO A 18 -0.27 -12.09 10.62
CA PRO A 18 -0.39 -10.85 11.41
C PRO A 18 0.69 -9.81 11.06
N LYS A 19 0.33 -8.52 11.09
CA LYS A 19 1.25 -7.38 10.88
C LYS A 19 2.22 -7.25 12.06
N ASN A 20 3.28 -8.05 12.05
CA ASN A 20 4.45 -7.84 12.89
C ASN A 20 5.68 -8.45 12.21
N SER A 21 6.83 -7.78 12.35
CA SER A 21 8.05 -8.17 11.64
C SER A 21 8.48 -9.60 11.96
N GLY A 22 8.27 -10.10 13.18
CA GLY A 22 8.62 -11.48 13.56
C GLY A 22 7.83 -12.54 12.77
N SER A 23 6.50 -12.41 12.73
CA SER A 23 5.63 -13.31 11.97
C SER A 23 5.88 -13.20 10.46
N ILE A 24 6.06 -11.99 9.94
CA ILE A 24 6.36 -11.76 8.52
C ILE A 24 7.67 -12.45 8.14
N LYS A 25 8.77 -12.26 8.89
CA LYS A 25 10.06 -12.92 8.62
C LYS A 25 9.98 -14.43 8.72
N THR A 26 9.34 -14.93 9.77
CA THR A 26 9.16 -16.37 9.99
C THR A 26 8.38 -17.01 8.85
N HIS A 27 7.39 -16.29 8.30
CA HIS A 27 6.68 -16.74 7.12
C HIS A 27 7.57 -16.71 5.86
N ILE A 28 8.26 -15.60 5.61
CA ILE A 28 9.10 -15.43 4.40
C ILE A 28 10.14 -16.55 4.29
N SER A 29 10.78 -16.93 5.40
CA SER A 29 11.80 -18.00 5.42
C SER A 29 11.25 -19.40 5.15
N LYS A 30 9.95 -19.63 5.39
CA LYS A 30 9.26 -20.92 5.22
C LYS A 30 8.24 -20.93 4.08
N CYS A 31 8.20 -19.88 3.26
CA CYS A 31 7.14 -19.75 2.26
C CYS A 31 7.39 -20.66 1.06
N ASP A 32 6.66 -21.79 1.03
CA ASP A 32 6.73 -22.77 -0.07
C ASP A 32 6.14 -22.27 -1.40
N GLY A 33 5.46 -21.11 -1.39
CA GLY A 33 4.88 -20.49 -2.59
C GLY A 33 5.91 -19.83 -3.51
N LYS A 34 7.17 -19.71 -3.06
CA LYS A 34 8.29 -19.31 -3.90
C LYS A 34 8.61 -20.48 -4.83
N ASN A 35 8.32 -20.34 -6.13
CA ASN A 35 8.77 -21.32 -7.12
C ASN A 35 10.30 -21.43 -7.01
N LYS A 36 10.80 -22.51 -6.39
CA LYS A 36 12.22 -22.86 -6.44
C LYS A 36 12.52 -23.32 -7.86
N THR A 37 12.78 -22.37 -8.74
CA THR A 37 13.38 -22.71 -10.02
C THR A 37 14.74 -23.31 -9.74
N LYS A 38 15.24 -24.25 -10.55
CA LYS A 38 16.64 -24.70 -10.42
C LYS A 38 17.57 -23.66 -11.06
N LYS A 39 17.41 -22.38 -10.74
CA LYS A 39 18.29 -21.32 -11.25
C LYS A 39 19.49 -21.22 -10.32
N SER A 40 20.69 -21.22 -10.89
CA SER A 40 21.94 -21.17 -10.12
C SER A 40 22.26 -19.79 -9.53
N LYS A 41 21.49 -18.75 -9.90
CA LYS A 41 21.78 -17.36 -9.53
C LYS A 41 20.77 -16.84 -8.52
N SER A 42 21.26 -16.56 -7.32
CA SER A 42 20.57 -15.88 -6.24
C SER A 42 20.93 -14.40 -6.23
N PHE A 43 19.99 -13.54 -5.83
CA PHE A 43 20.20 -12.12 -5.65
C PHE A 43 19.85 -11.71 -4.23
N ARG A 44 20.59 -10.74 -3.67
CA ARG A 44 20.24 -10.10 -2.40
C ARG A 44 19.00 -9.22 -2.61
N TYR A 45 18.08 -9.27 -1.66
CA TYR A 45 16.89 -8.44 -1.58
C TYR A 45 16.76 -7.82 -0.19
N MET A 46 16.35 -6.55 -0.15
CA MET A 46 15.93 -5.85 1.06
C MET A 46 14.41 -5.95 1.19
N ILE A 47 13.92 -6.31 2.37
CA ILE A 47 12.50 -6.42 2.68
C ILE A 47 12.03 -5.14 3.36
N LEU A 48 11.21 -4.37 2.65
CA LEU A 48 10.68 -3.10 3.14
C LEU A 48 9.21 -3.28 3.57
N LEU A 49 8.88 -2.79 4.76
CA LEU A 49 7.51 -2.54 5.20
C LEU A 49 7.15 -1.10 4.87
N ILE A 50 6.07 -0.91 4.11
CA ILE A 50 5.50 0.38 3.72
C ILE A 50 4.14 0.47 4.39
N GLU A 51 3.87 1.51 5.16
CA GLU A 51 2.61 1.69 5.88
C GLU A 51 2.12 3.13 5.82
N GLY A 52 0.80 3.35 5.90
CA GLY A 52 0.25 4.68 6.11
C GLY A 52 0.79 5.26 7.41
N LYS A 53 1.36 6.47 7.36
CA LYS A 53 1.96 7.12 8.54
C LYS A 53 0.90 7.44 9.59
N TYR A 54 -0.28 7.87 9.15
CA TYR A 54 -1.45 8.15 9.98
C TYR A 54 -2.55 7.08 9.87
N ASN A 55 -2.45 6.18 8.88
CA ASN A 55 -3.36 5.06 8.66
C ASN A 55 -2.59 3.72 8.62
N PRO A 56 -2.03 3.27 9.76
CA PRO A 56 -1.18 2.07 9.82
C PRO A 56 -1.93 0.77 9.52
N GLU A 57 -3.25 0.78 9.44
CA GLU A 57 -4.08 -0.33 8.96
C GLU A 57 -3.78 -0.69 7.50
N TYR A 58 -3.41 0.31 6.68
CA TYR A 58 -2.92 0.11 5.33
C TYR A 58 -1.42 -0.17 5.35
N TRP A 59 -0.99 -1.30 4.79
CA TRP A 59 0.42 -1.66 4.69
C TRP A 59 0.72 -2.70 3.61
N LEU A 60 1.94 -2.63 3.09
CA LEU A 60 2.53 -3.54 2.12
C LEU A 60 3.89 -4.02 2.63
N VAL A 61 4.26 -5.24 2.30
CA VAL A 61 5.65 -5.71 2.42
C VAL A 61 6.15 -6.05 1.04
N VAL A 62 7.30 -5.50 0.67
CA VAL A 62 7.93 -5.72 -0.63
C VAL A 62 9.34 -6.27 -0.45
N LYS A 63 9.79 -7.05 -1.43
CA LYS A 63 11.23 -7.27 -1.67
C LYS A 63 11.68 -6.32 -2.76
N ALA A 64 12.80 -5.65 -2.56
CA ALA A 64 13.46 -4.85 -3.58
C ALA A 64 14.97 -5.10 -3.61
N LYS A 65 15.59 -5.12 -4.79
CA LYS A 65 17.04 -5.27 -4.90
C LYS A 65 17.73 -4.03 -4.31
N PRO A 66 18.87 -4.20 -3.61
CA PRO A 66 19.60 -3.11 -2.96
C PRO A 66 19.95 -1.91 -3.87
N ASP A 67 20.22 -2.19 -5.15
CA ASP A 67 20.58 -1.20 -6.18
C ASP A 67 19.36 -0.57 -6.88
N THR A 68 18.14 -0.84 -6.39
CA THR A 68 16.91 -0.16 -6.83
C THR A 68 16.97 1.30 -6.41
N SER A 69 16.71 2.23 -7.33
CA SER A 69 16.64 3.66 -7.01
C SER A 69 15.35 4.03 -6.29
N LEU A 70 15.36 5.06 -5.43
CA LEU A 70 14.15 5.61 -4.82
C LEU A 70 13.11 6.05 -5.85
N LYS A 71 13.52 6.54 -7.03
CA LYS A 71 12.61 6.80 -8.17
C LYS A 71 11.78 5.57 -8.57
N LYS A 72 12.38 4.37 -8.52
CA LYS A 72 11.66 3.12 -8.84
C LYS A 72 10.73 2.71 -7.69
N ILE A 73 11.09 3.02 -6.44
CA ILE A 73 10.21 2.82 -5.28
C ILE A 73 9.02 3.77 -5.35
N ASP A 74 9.24 5.04 -5.70
CA ASP A 74 8.18 6.02 -5.95
C ASP A 74 7.22 5.55 -7.05
N SER A 75 7.72 5.15 -8.22
CA SER A 75 6.87 4.61 -9.28
C SER A 75 6.08 3.38 -8.82
N PHE A 76 6.68 2.50 -8.02
CA PHE A 76 5.97 1.36 -7.44
C PHE A 76 4.82 1.79 -6.50
N ILE A 77 5.08 2.74 -5.60
CA ILE A 77 4.07 3.25 -4.65
C ILE A 77 2.92 3.92 -5.42
N ARG A 78 3.25 4.73 -6.43
CA ARG A 78 2.30 5.36 -7.36
C ARG A 78 1.43 4.32 -8.05
N ASP A 79 2.04 3.37 -8.74
CA ASP A 79 1.35 2.32 -9.51
C ASP A 79 0.38 1.49 -8.63
N ILE A 80 0.73 1.25 -7.37
CA ILE A 80 -0.04 0.34 -6.49
C ILE A 80 -1.01 1.05 -5.55
N TRP A 81 -0.72 2.29 -5.15
CA TRP A 81 -1.31 2.81 -3.93
C TRP A 81 -1.74 4.28 -3.94
N VAL A 82 -1.16 5.17 -4.75
CA VAL A 82 -1.43 6.61 -4.59
C VAL A 82 -1.64 7.42 -5.87
N GLU A 83 -1.32 6.89 -7.05
CA GLU A 83 -1.39 7.70 -8.27
C GLU A 83 -2.83 8.02 -8.69
N CYS A 84 -3.11 9.30 -8.96
CA CYS A 84 -4.41 9.78 -9.45
C CYS A 84 -4.26 10.84 -10.55
N CYS A 85 -3.40 11.86 -10.36
CA CYS A 85 -3.31 13.03 -11.24
C CYS A 85 -1.87 13.52 -11.48
N ASP A 86 -0.86 12.64 -11.39
CA ASP A 86 0.58 12.93 -11.54
C ASP A 86 1.08 14.03 -10.58
N HIS A 87 0.59 13.99 -9.34
CA HIS A 87 1.06 14.91 -8.30
C HIS A 87 2.54 14.72 -7.98
N LEU A 88 3.16 15.68 -7.31
CA LEU A 88 4.54 15.57 -6.83
C LEU A 88 4.66 14.60 -5.64
N SER A 89 5.85 14.03 -5.48
CA SER A 89 6.17 13.17 -4.33
C SER A 89 7.62 13.36 -3.87
N ALA A 90 7.88 13.04 -2.61
CA ALA A 90 9.21 13.12 -2.01
C ALA A 90 9.43 12.02 -0.96
N PHE A 91 10.70 11.62 -0.79
CA PHE A 91 11.16 10.87 0.37
C PHE A 91 11.90 11.82 1.31
N ALA A 92 11.76 11.65 2.61
CA ALA A 92 12.43 12.47 3.61
C ALA A 92 12.97 11.63 4.78
N GLU A 93 14.10 12.06 5.33
CA GLU A 93 14.58 11.60 6.64
C GLU A 93 14.20 12.66 7.69
N GLY A 94 13.17 12.39 8.48
CA GLY A 94 12.60 13.40 9.38
C GLY A 94 11.83 14.51 8.63
N ARG A 95 11.69 15.69 9.24
CA ARG A 95 10.77 16.74 8.75
C ARG A 95 11.32 17.62 7.62
N ASN A 96 12.64 17.64 7.36
CA ASN A 96 13.24 18.67 6.52
C ASN A 96 14.32 18.19 5.53
N ASP A 97 14.70 16.91 5.55
CA ASP A 97 15.82 16.41 4.72
C ASP A 97 15.32 15.54 3.58
N ASP A 98 15.00 16.19 2.45
CA ASP A 98 14.60 15.52 1.21
C ASP A 98 15.71 14.61 0.69
N ILE A 99 15.33 13.36 0.43
CA ILE A 99 16.23 12.35 -0.11
C ILE A 99 16.13 12.36 -1.63
N LYS A 100 17.26 12.57 -2.30
CA LYS A 100 17.32 12.55 -3.77
C LYS A 100 16.80 11.22 -4.32
N MET A 101 15.82 11.29 -5.23
CA MET A 101 15.21 10.15 -5.93
C MET A 101 16.21 9.22 -6.65
N GLY A 102 17.40 9.72 -6.98
CA GLY A 102 18.48 8.94 -7.61
C GLY A 102 19.23 7.99 -6.67
N LYS A 103 19.13 8.18 -5.33
CA LYS A 103 19.78 7.29 -4.36
C LYS A 103 19.22 5.87 -4.47
N LYS A 104 20.07 4.89 -4.18
CA LYS A 104 19.70 3.47 -4.10
C LYS A 104 19.11 3.16 -2.73
N ILE A 105 18.24 2.16 -2.64
CA ILE A 105 17.60 1.80 -1.37
C ILE A 105 18.64 1.42 -0.29
N GLU A 106 19.75 0.77 -0.67
CA GLU A 106 20.80 0.41 0.29
C GLU A 106 21.58 1.58 0.86
N GLN A 107 21.51 2.75 0.21
CA GLN A 107 22.17 3.98 0.66
C GLN A 107 21.28 4.80 1.62
N VAL A 108 20.06 4.33 1.88
CA VAL A 108 18.99 5.09 2.54
C VAL A 108 18.34 4.29 3.66
N PHE A 109 18.06 3.00 3.41
CA PHE A 109 17.35 2.18 4.37
C PHE A 109 18.32 1.40 5.26
N GLU A 110 18.27 1.72 6.55
CA GLU A 110 18.99 1.01 7.61
C GLU A 110 18.02 0.40 8.64
N LYS A 111 18.40 -0.71 9.25
CA LYS A 111 17.55 -1.38 10.25
C LYS A 111 17.34 -0.47 11.46
N GLY A 112 16.09 -0.32 11.88
CA GLY A 112 15.71 0.52 13.03
C GLY A 112 15.34 1.96 12.67
N PHE A 113 15.56 2.37 11.42
CA PHE A 113 15.19 3.70 10.92
C PHE A 113 13.97 3.64 10.00
N LYS A 114 13.24 4.75 9.95
CA LYS A 114 12.08 4.97 9.09
C LYS A 114 12.36 6.13 8.15
N VAL A 115 11.94 5.96 6.91
CA VAL A 115 11.98 6.99 5.87
C VAL A 115 10.55 7.39 5.56
N ASP A 116 10.25 8.67 5.63
CA ASP A 116 8.94 9.20 5.29
C ASP A 116 8.82 9.36 3.77
N TYR A 117 7.60 9.21 3.28
CA TYR A 117 7.24 9.47 1.89
C TYR A 117 5.94 10.27 1.85
N VAL A 118 5.88 11.26 0.98
CA VAL A 118 4.68 12.07 0.75
C VAL A 118 4.35 12.02 -0.73
N TYR A 119 3.10 11.75 -1.05
CA TYR A 119 2.52 11.95 -2.38
C TYR A 119 1.44 13.01 -2.27
N ASP A 120 1.47 13.97 -3.21
CA ASP A 120 0.63 15.16 -3.25
C ASP A 120 0.82 16.07 -2.02
N PHE A 121 1.35 17.29 -2.22
CA PHE A 121 1.54 18.22 -1.11
C PHE A 121 0.27 19.01 -0.76
N GLY A 122 -0.75 18.97 -1.61
CA GLY A 122 -2.05 19.63 -1.37
C GLY A 122 -3.00 18.74 -0.57
N SER A 123 -3.23 17.51 -1.05
CA SER A 123 -4.01 16.49 -0.34
C SER A 123 -3.13 15.28 -0.02
N SER A 124 -2.33 15.40 1.04
CA SER A 124 -1.21 14.50 1.27
C SER A 124 -1.60 13.09 1.67
N THR A 125 -1.00 12.13 0.97
CA THR A 125 -0.91 10.75 1.42
C THR A 125 0.50 10.51 1.96
N GLU A 126 0.62 10.44 3.28
CA GLU A 126 1.91 10.23 3.96
C GLU A 126 2.13 8.77 4.36
N LEU A 127 3.27 8.23 3.98
CA LEU A 127 3.70 6.86 4.25
C LEU A 127 5.00 6.83 5.05
N SER A 128 5.20 5.73 5.77
CA SER A 128 6.45 5.39 6.47
C SER A 128 7.00 4.09 5.89
N LEU A 129 8.26 4.10 5.49
CA LEU A 129 8.98 2.94 4.97
C LEU A 129 10.08 2.50 5.94
N SER A 130 10.23 1.20 6.17
CA SER A 130 11.26 0.66 7.05
C SER A 130 11.85 -0.65 6.53
N LEU A 131 13.15 -0.83 6.70
CA LEU A 131 13.82 -2.10 6.44
C LEU A 131 13.53 -3.09 7.57
N ILE A 132 12.82 -4.18 7.25
CA ILE A 132 12.53 -5.21 8.23
C ILE A 132 13.46 -6.40 8.11
N ASP A 133 13.91 -6.80 6.91
CA ASP A 133 14.78 -7.97 6.74
C ASP A 133 15.61 -7.91 5.47
N GLU A 134 16.56 -8.83 5.33
CA GLU A 134 17.30 -9.05 4.08
C GLU A 134 17.33 -10.53 3.76
N ILE A 135 17.12 -10.87 2.49
CA ILE A 135 17.02 -12.26 2.04
C ILE A 135 17.78 -12.46 0.74
N GLU A 136 17.98 -13.73 0.41
CA GLU A 136 18.36 -14.18 -0.92
C GLU A 136 17.13 -14.76 -1.65
N ASP A 137 17.02 -14.46 -2.94
CA ASP A 137 15.90 -14.89 -3.79
C ASP A 137 16.36 -15.01 -5.26
N GLU A 138 15.80 -15.96 -6.01
CA GLU A 138 16.15 -16.22 -7.42
C GLU A 138 15.36 -15.34 -8.40
N ASP A 139 14.46 -14.49 -7.90
CA ASP A 139 13.72 -13.54 -8.72
C ASP A 139 14.68 -12.57 -9.42
N GLU A 140 14.41 -12.28 -10.69
CA GLU A 140 15.21 -11.35 -11.47
C GLU A 140 14.61 -9.94 -11.44
N LYS A 141 13.38 -9.77 -10.96
CA LYS A 141 12.69 -8.48 -10.93
C LYS A 141 13.19 -7.61 -9.78
N ASP A 142 13.35 -6.33 -10.04
CA ASP A 142 13.93 -5.41 -9.07
C ASP A 142 13.05 -5.21 -7.84
N ILE A 143 11.72 -5.29 -7.98
CA ILE A 143 10.75 -5.11 -6.90
C ILE A 143 9.53 -6.02 -7.07
N LYS A 144 9.08 -6.62 -5.97
CA LYS A 144 7.86 -7.44 -5.90
C LYS A 144 7.17 -7.31 -4.56
N ILE A 145 5.85 -7.41 -4.56
CA ILE A 145 5.04 -7.50 -3.34
C ILE A 145 5.15 -8.91 -2.75
N ILE A 146 5.26 -8.97 -1.42
CA ILE A 146 5.17 -10.18 -0.61
C ILE A 146 3.87 -10.21 0.17
N PHE A 147 3.51 -9.10 0.83
CA PHE A 147 2.26 -9.00 1.57
C PHE A 147 1.52 -7.72 1.26
N ARG A 148 0.20 -7.80 1.37
CA ARG A 148 -0.70 -6.65 1.48
C ARG A 148 -1.67 -6.88 2.62
N ASN A 149 -2.00 -5.83 3.37
CA ASN A 149 -3.05 -5.90 4.38
C ASN A 149 -4.37 -6.40 3.79
N LYS A 150 -5.21 -7.03 4.61
CA LYS A 150 -6.59 -7.31 4.22
C LYS A 150 -7.37 -6.02 4.01
N ASP A 151 -8.38 -6.08 3.16
CA ASP A 151 -9.31 -4.99 2.97
C ASP A 151 -9.93 -4.60 4.32
N ILE A 152 -10.11 -3.30 4.50
CA ILE A 152 -10.70 -2.74 5.71
C ILE A 152 -12.19 -2.57 5.44
N ASP A 153 -13.00 -3.24 6.26
CA ASP A 153 -14.45 -3.10 6.23
C ASP A 153 -14.85 -1.78 6.90
N PHE A 154 -15.47 -0.90 6.12
CA PHE A 154 -16.09 0.31 6.65
C PHE A 154 -17.59 0.08 6.83
N LYS A 155 -18.15 0.69 7.88
CA LYS A 155 -19.60 0.74 8.09
C LYS A 155 -20.19 1.93 7.38
N CYS A 156 -21.42 1.76 6.88
CA CYS A 156 -22.18 2.85 6.34
C CYS A 156 -22.40 3.91 7.44
N SER A 157 -22.32 5.18 7.09
CA SER A 157 -22.57 6.27 8.02
C SER A 157 -24.04 6.41 8.42
N HIS A 158 -24.95 5.79 7.67
CA HIS A 158 -26.40 5.90 7.86
C HIS A 158 -27.07 4.61 8.35
N CYS A 159 -26.35 3.48 8.38
CA CYS A 159 -26.87 2.18 8.84
C CYS A 159 -25.72 1.19 9.17
N ASP A 160 -26.04 -0.02 9.64
CA ASP A 160 -25.03 -1.01 10.06
C ASP A 160 -24.43 -1.87 8.92
N ASN A 161 -24.87 -1.66 7.68
CA ASN A 161 -24.37 -2.39 6.51
C ASN A 161 -22.92 -2.00 6.18
N ASN A 162 -22.23 -2.87 5.43
CA ASN A 162 -20.89 -2.55 4.95
C ASN A 162 -20.96 -1.49 3.83
N ALA A 163 -20.14 -0.47 3.97
CA ALA A 163 -19.96 0.55 2.96
C ALA A 163 -19.22 -0.03 1.74
N VAL A 164 -19.50 0.53 0.58
CA VAL A 164 -18.87 0.18 -0.70
C VAL A 164 -18.36 1.40 -1.46
N MET A 165 -18.94 2.56 -1.18
CA MET A 165 -18.59 3.84 -1.81
C MET A 165 -18.33 4.90 -0.75
N ILE A 166 -17.63 5.95 -1.16
CA ILE A 166 -17.32 7.14 -0.37
C ILE A 166 -17.85 8.36 -1.11
N CYS A 167 -18.61 9.20 -0.41
CA CYS A 167 -18.87 10.57 -0.84
C CYS A 167 -17.71 11.47 -0.39
N PRO A 168 -16.91 12.03 -1.32
CA PRO A 168 -15.75 12.85 -0.96
C PRO A 168 -16.16 14.18 -0.29
N PHE A 169 -17.38 14.67 -0.53
CA PHE A 169 -17.88 15.89 0.10
C PHE A 169 -18.30 15.70 1.56
N CYS A 170 -18.67 14.47 1.93
CA CYS A 170 -19.21 14.15 3.25
C CYS A 170 -18.22 13.40 4.16
N ILE A 171 -17.08 12.93 3.63
CA ILE A 171 -16.14 12.09 4.39
C ILE A 171 -15.60 12.78 5.65
N HIS A 172 -15.37 14.10 5.60
CA HIS A 172 -14.88 14.89 6.75
C HIS A 172 -15.93 15.14 7.83
N ASN A 173 -17.20 14.88 7.55
CA ASN A 173 -18.32 15.01 8.50
C ASN A 173 -18.77 13.65 9.07
N GLU A 174 -17.94 12.60 8.90
CA GLU A 174 -18.25 11.22 9.28
C GLU A 174 -19.49 10.62 8.57
N SER A 175 -20.03 11.31 7.56
CA SER A 175 -21.22 10.91 6.79
C SER A 175 -20.90 10.39 5.38
N GLY A 176 -19.62 10.24 5.04
CA GLY A 176 -19.20 9.91 3.68
C GLY A 176 -19.22 8.42 3.30
N PHE A 177 -19.31 7.48 4.25
CA PHE A 177 -19.26 6.05 3.90
C PHE A 177 -20.67 5.53 3.57
N LEU A 178 -20.86 5.03 2.36
CA LEU A 178 -22.18 4.63 1.86
C LEU A 178 -22.22 3.15 1.48
N CYS A 179 -23.21 2.44 2.01
CA CYS A 179 -23.57 1.11 1.50
C CYS A 179 -24.50 1.23 0.28
N LYS A 180 -24.65 0.15 -0.49
CA LYS A 180 -25.46 0.13 -1.72
C LYS A 180 -26.89 0.64 -1.54
N SER A 181 -27.52 0.37 -0.39
CA SER A 181 -28.91 0.79 -0.14
C SER A 181 -29.03 2.27 0.21
N CYS A 182 -27.98 2.91 0.74
CA CYS A 182 -28.01 4.31 1.16
C CYS A 182 -27.47 5.27 0.10
N ILE A 183 -26.96 4.79 -1.03
CA ILE A 183 -26.41 5.63 -2.10
C ILE A 183 -27.49 6.52 -2.74
N LYS A 184 -28.63 5.94 -3.08
CA LYS A 184 -29.67 6.64 -3.85
C LYS A 184 -30.33 7.79 -3.10
N ASP A 185 -30.42 7.66 -1.78
CA ASP A 185 -31.05 8.62 -0.88
C ASP A 185 -30.02 9.59 -0.26
N HIS A 186 -28.77 9.57 -0.75
CA HIS A 186 -27.73 10.48 -0.27
C HIS A 186 -27.83 11.82 -0.98
N GLU A 187 -27.98 12.91 -0.23
CA GLU A 187 -28.22 14.27 -0.75
C GLU A 187 -27.27 14.67 -1.90
N CYS A 188 -25.95 14.48 -1.75
CA CYS A 188 -25.01 14.82 -2.83
C CYS A 188 -25.22 13.99 -4.10
N VAL A 189 -25.68 12.74 -3.98
CA VAL A 189 -25.99 11.88 -5.13
C VAL A 189 -27.26 12.33 -5.83
N GLU A 190 -28.25 12.84 -5.08
CA GLU A 190 -29.46 13.42 -5.67
C GLU A 190 -29.13 14.69 -6.48
N GLU A 191 -28.17 15.50 -6.03
CA GLU A 191 -27.78 16.76 -6.67
C GLU A 191 -26.83 16.58 -7.86
N GLU A 192 -25.78 15.76 -7.69
CA GLU A 192 -24.64 15.68 -8.64
C GLU A 192 -24.56 14.32 -9.36
N GLY A 193 -25.34 13.33 -8.93
CA GLY A 193 -25.35 11.97 -9.49
C GLY A 193 -24.37 10.99 -8.84
N GLU A 194 -24.52 9.69 -9.12
CA GLU A 194 -23.71 8.62 -8.50
C GLU A 194 -22.22 8.67 -8.90
N ASP A 195 -21.88 9.27 -10.05
CA ASP A 195 -20.50 9.35 -10.58
C ASP A 195 -19.54 10.16 -9.70
N LEU A 196 -20.06 10.97 -8.75
CA LEU A 196 -19.24 11.68 -7.77
C LEU A 196 -18.58 10.72 -6.76
N LEU A 197 -19.18 9.54 -6.54
CA LEU A 197 -18.78 8.62 -5.50
C LEU A 197 -17.48 7.89 -5.85
N LEU A 198 -16.64 7.69 -4.84
CA LEU A 198 -15.38 6.97 -4.99
C LEU A 198 -15.48 5.56 -4.41
N PRO A 199 -14.91 4.53 -5.05
CA PRO A 199 -14.94 3.18 -4.53
C PRO A 199 -14.07 3.07 -3.28
N ILE A 200 -14.51 2.25 -2.32
CA ILE A 200 -13.64 1.84 -1.22
C ILE A 200 -12.57 0.90 -1.78
N VAL A 201 -11.31 1.29 -1.63
CA VAL A 201 -10.15 0.53 -2.10
C VAL A 201 -9.12 0.38 -1.01
N ASN A 202 -8.28 -0.65 -1.13
CA ASN A 202 -7.25 -0.97 -0.15
C ASN A 202 -6.02 -0.04 -0.28
N SER A 203 -6.18 1.23 0.03
CA SER A 203 -5.14 2.25 -0.08
C SER A 203 -5.32 3.34 0.98
N PRO A 204 -4.23 3.94 1.47
CA PRO A 204 -4.29 5.12 2.33
C PRO A 204 -4.75 6.40 1.60
N ARG A 205 -4.89 6.40 0.26
CA ARG A 205 -5.46 7.50 -0.55
C ARG A 205 -6.94 7.28 -0.88
N VAL A 206 -7.59 6.29 -0.27
CA VAL A 206 -9.01 6.01 -0.50
C VAL A 206 -9.88 7.24 -0.19
N GLY A 207 -10.80 7.59 -1.08
CA GLY A 207 -11.68 8.74 -0.91
C GLY A 207 -11.10 10.09 -1.35
N GLU A 208 -9.87 10.14 -1.87
CA GLU A 208 -9.18 11.38 -2.24
C GLU A 208 -9.00 11.52 -3.76
N CYS A 209 -9.17 12.75 -4.27
CA CYS A 209 -8.78 13.15 -5.63
C CYS A 209 -9.20 12.19 -6.77
N GLY A 210 -10.41 11.62 -6.70
CA GLY A 210 -10.87 10.68 -7.74
C GLY A 210 -10.17 9.33 -7.75
N TYR A 211 -9.38 9.00 -6.71
CA TYR A 211 -8.57 7.79 -6.69
C TYR A 211 -9.42 6.52 -6.58
N THR A 212 -9.24 5.60 -7.53
CA THR A 212 -10.02 4.36 -7.63
C THR A 212 -9.20 3.09 -7.45
N GLY A 213 -7.96 3.18 -6.95
CA GLY A 213 -7.08 2.02 -6.78
C GLY A 213 -6.14 1.74 -7.95
N TYR A 214 -5.37 0.65 -7.84
CA TYR A 214 -4.42 0.18 -8.85
C TYR A 214 -5.13 -0.43 -10.07
N GLN A 215 -4.40 -0.57 -11.18
CA GLN A 215 -4.92 -1.22 -12.40
C GLN A 215 -4.39 -2.66 -12.54
N ASP A 216 -5.07 -3.49 -13.33
CA ASP A 216 -4.68 -4.88 -13.60
C ASP A 216 -3.23 -5.04 -14.11
N LYS A 217 -2.76 -4.04 -14.86
CA LYS A 217 -1.38 -4.01 -15.38
C LYS A 217 -0.35 -3.95 -14.23
N ASP A 218 -0.69 -3.24 -13.15
CA ASP A 218 0.18 -3.04 -11.99
C ASP A 218 0.21 -4.31 -11.14
N VAL A 219 -0.94 -5.01 -11.04
CA VAL A 219 -1.00 -6.34 -10.41
C VAL A 219 -0.05 -7.31 -11.10
N LYS A 220 -0.15 -7.43 -12.42
CA LYS A 220 0.70 -8.31 -13.23
C LYS A 220 2.18 -7.95 -13.10
N ARG A 221 2.49 -6.67 -12.94
CA ARG A 221 3.85 -6.17 -12.80
C ARG A 221 4.48 -6.51 -11.45
N TYR A 222 3.78 -6.26 -10.34
CA TYR A 222 4.38 -6.28 -9.01
C TYR A 222 4.02 -7.48 -8.15
N PHE A 223 2.96 -8.22 -8.47
CA PHE A 223 2.61 -9.43 -7.76
C PHE A 223 3.28 -10.66 -8.42
N PRO A 224 3.64 -11.69 -7.64
CA PRO A 224 4.21 -12.93 -8.16
C PRO A 224 3.15 -13.86 -8.79
N LYS A 225 1.90 -13.76 -8.33
CA LYS A 225 0.70 -14.41 -8.85
C LYS A 225 -0.42 -13.36 -8.81
N ALA A 226 -1.43 -13.47 -9.67
CA ALA A 226 -2.63 -12.64 -9.50
C ALA A 226 -3.22 -12.99 -8.11
N ILE A 227 -3.22 -12.02 -7.19
CA ILE A 227 -3.98 -12.16 -5.95
C ILE A 227 -5.44 -11.94 -6.38
N PHE A 228 -6.27 -12.95 -6.13
CA PHE A 228 -7.72 -12.87 -6.22
C PHE A 228 -8.28 -12.68 -4.82
#